data_AF-A0A5E7SFG8-F1
#
_entry.id   AF-A0A5E7SFG8-F1
#
_cell.length_a   1.000
_cell.length_b   1.000
_cell.length_c   1.000
_cell.angle_alpha   90.00
_cell.angle_beta   90.00
_cell.angle_gamma   90.00
#
_symmetry.space_group_name_H-M   'P 1'
#
loop_
_entity.id
_entity.type
_entity.pdbx_description
1 polymer ?
#
loop_
_entity_poly.entity_id
_entity_poly.type
_entity_poly.pdbx_seq_one_letter_code
_entity_poly.pdbx_strand_id
1 'polypeptide(L)'
;MTLVYRQKYQKVAGLAKVPKVELTQEWLLDCVSQMPKRSERRSFRLLAHCTEKTNVPTSSRQWVDVFQRANLDLVIEATGCCGMSGTYGHEAWNQETSRVIFNQSWQKKLKEETGG
;
A
#
# COMPACT_ATOMS: atom_id res chain seq x y z
N MET A 1 1.59 4.35 -10.16
CA MET A 1 2.57 5.05 -11.05
C MET A 1 4.02 4.86 -10.60
N THR A 2 4.37 5.10 -9.33
CA THR A 2 5.75 4.94 -8.82
C THR A 2 6.43 3.62 -9.18
N LEU A 3 5.78 2.47 -8.91
CA LEU A 3 6.36 1.15 -9.20
C LEU A 3 6.63 0.93 -10.69
N VAL A 4 5.83 1.53 -11.58
CA VAL A 4 6.02 1.43 -13.02
C VAL A 4 7.32 2.15 -13.44
N TYR A 5 7.59 3.34 -12.90
CA TYR A 5 8.86 4.05 -13.11
C TYR A 5 10.05 3.23 -12.60
N ARG A 6 9.92 2.67 -11.40
CA ARG A 6 10.97 1.88 -10.75
C ARG A 6 11.30 0.56 -11.44
N GLN A 7 10.36 -0.05 -12.16
CA GLN A 7 10.52 -1.44 -12.60
C GLN A 7 10.42 -1.65 -14.10
N LYS A 8 9.53 -0.89 -14.76
CA LYS A 8 9.27 -1.05 -16.18
C LYS A 8 10.06 -0.05 -17.00
N TYR A 9 10.01 1.23 -16.65
CA TYR A 9 10.70 2.28 -17.42
C TYR A 9 12.22 2.12 -17.41
N GLN A 10 12.80 1.61 -16.32
CA GLN A 10 14.23 1.28 -16.26
C GLN A 10 14.66 0.22 -17.29
N LYS A 11 13.73 -0.58 -17.82
CA LYS A 11 13.99 -1.67 -18.76
C LYS A 11 13.71 -1.29 -20.22
N VAL A 12 13.25 -0.07 -20.49
CA VAL A 12 12.93 0.37 -21.84
C VAL A 12 14.22 0.80 -22.56
N ALA A 13 14.51 0.17 -23.70
CA ALA A 13 15.68 0.51 -24.51
C ALA A 13 15.61 1.96 -25.02
N GLY A 14 16.74 2.67 -25.00
CA GLY A 14 16.83 4.07 -25.44
C GLY A 14 16.43 5.11 -24.39
N LEU A 15 15.89 4.71 -23.24
CA LEU A 15 15.67 5.61 -22.10
C LEU A 15 16.97 5.75 -21.30
N ALA A 16 17.76 6.77 -21.63
CA ALA A 16 19.11 6.96 -21.06
C ALA A 16 19.13 7.27 -19.56
N LYS A 17 18.09 7.92 -19.02
CA LYS A 17 17.94 8.22 -17.58
C LYS A 17 16.47 8.19 -17.16
N VAL A 18 16.15 7.31 -16.23
CA VAL A 18 14.84 7.29 -15.57
C VAL A 18 14.99 8.00 -14.21
N PRO A 19 14.14 8.98 -13.88
CA PRO A 19 14.25 9.68 -12.60
C PRO A 19 14.05 8.72 -11.43
N LYS A 20 14.75 8.97 -10.32
CA LYS A 20 14.46 8.31 -9.04
C LYS A 20 13.09 8.81 -8.58
N VAL A 21 12.10 7.92 -8.59
CA VAL A 21 10.76 8.20 -8.06
C VAL A 21 10.63 7.48 -6.73
N GLU A 22 10.21 8.18 -5.68
CA GLU A 22 10.01 7.61 -4.34
C GLU A 22 8.57 7.18 -4.11
N LEU A 23 8.39 6.15 -3.27
CA LEU A 23 7.10 5.89 -2.66
C LEU A 23 6.81 6.99 -1.64
N THR A 24 5.53 7.29 -1.44
CA THR A 24 5.12 8.39 -0.55
C THR A 24 5.71 8.24 0.85
N GLN A 25 5.68 7.03 1.41
CA GLN A 25 6.23 6.74 2.73
C GLN A 25 7.75 6.89 2.80
N GLU A 26 8.49 6.60 1.72
CA GLU A 26 9.94 6.83 1.69
C GLU A 26 10.23 8.32 1.72
N TRP A 27 9.55 9.08 0.87
CA TRP A 27 9.68 10.53 0.81
C TRP A 27 9.28 11.19 2.13
N LEU A 28 8.19 10.74 2.77
CA LEU A 28 7.78 11.25 4.08
C LEU A 28 8.83 10.97 5.17
N LEU A 29 9.46 9.80 5.14
CA LEU A 29 10.49 9.46 6.12
C LEU A 29 11.79 10.27 5.91
N ASP A 30 12.11 10.61 4.67
CA ASP A 30 13.31 11.37 4.31
C ASP A 30 13.12 12.89 4.51
N CYS A 31 12.08 13.46 3.92
CA CYS A 31 11.89 14.91 3.85
C CYS A 31 11.19 15.52 5.07
N VAL A 32 10.40 14.74 5.83
CA VAL A 32 9.60 15.26 6.94
C VAL A 32 10.22 14.85 8.27
N SER A 33 11.13 15.68 8.78
CA SER A 33 11.84 15.43 10.04
C SER A 33 10.93 15.50 11.27
N GLN A 34 9.85 16.29 11.23
CA GLN A 34 8.86 16.42 12.30
C GLN A 34 7.45 16.44 11.74
N MET A 35 6.54 15.69 12.37
CA MET A 35 5.11 15.71 12.08
C MET A 35 4.33 16.24 13.28
N PRO A 36 3.24 16.98 13.08
CA PRO A 36 2.33 17.35 14.16
C PRO A 36 1.85 16.09 14.88
N LYS A 37 2.11 16.01 16.18
CA LYS A 37 1.69 14.87 17.00
C LYS A 37 0.22 15.05 17.39
N ARG A 38 -0.56 13.98 17.26
CA ARG A 38 -1.93 13.95 17.80
C ARG A 38 -1.87 13.93 19.33
N SER A 39 -2.80 14.65 19.98
CA SER A 39 -2.97 14.63 21.44
C SER A 39 -3.40 13.26 21.95
N GLU A 40 -4.29 12.60 21.22
CA GLU A 40 -4.78 11.25 21.50
C GLU A 40 -4.13 10.24 20.57
N ARG A 41 -3.58 9.17 21.15
CA ARG A 41 -3.07 8.03 20.40
C ARG A 41 -4.25 7.22 19.88
N ARG A 42 -4.32 7.05 18.55
CA ARG A 42 -5.32 6.22 17.87
C ARG A 42 -4.64 5.14 17.07
N SER A 43 -5.29 3.98 16.99
CA SER A 43 -4.82 2.84 16.21
C SER A 43 -5.56 2.75 14.89
N PHE A 44 -4.80 2.52 13.83
CA PHE A 44 -5.28 2.32 12.47
C PHE A 44 -4.82 0.95 11.96
N ARG A 45 -5.47 0.47 10.91
CA ARG A 45 -5.11 -0.77 10.24
C ARG A 45 -4.69 -0.49 8.81
N LEU A 46 -3.61 -1.14 8.37
CA LEU A 46 -3.12 -1.07 7.00
C LEU A 46 -3.38 -2.40 6.30
N LEU A 47 -4.32 -2.40 5.35
CA LEU A 47 -4.49 -3.47 4.37
C LEU A 47 -3.60 -3.16 3.17
N ALA A 48 -2.32 -3.53 3.26
CA ALA A 48 -1.35 -3.20 2.22
C ALA A 48 -1.60 -3.97 0.92
N HIS A 49 -1.50 -3.29 -0.22
CA HIS A 49 -1.65 -3.93 -1.53
C HIS A 49 -0.50 -4.90 -1.83
N CYS A 50 -0.84 -6.05 -2.40
CA CYS A 50 0.12 -7.11 -2.72
C CYS A 50 1.26 -6.63 -3.64
N THR A 51 0.95 -5.84 -4.67
CA THR A 51 1.94 -5.34 -5.63
C THR A 51 3.02 -4.49 -4.96
N GLU A 52 2.68 -3.64 -3.98
CA GLU A 52 3.70 -2.83 -3.31
C GLU A 52 4.56 -3.69 -2.38
N LYS A 53 3.92 -4.58 -1.59
CA LYS A 53 4.60 -5.49 -0.67
C LYS A 53 5.60 -6.41 -1.36
N THR A 54 5.24 -6.98 -2.51
CA THR A 54 6.13 -7.91 -3.23
C THR A 54 7.30 -7.18 -3.89
N ASN A 55 7.08 -5.94 -4.33
CA ASN A 55 8.11 -5.15 -5.02
C ASN A 55 9.02 -4.38 -4.06
N VAL A 56 8.49 -3.97 -2.90
CA VAL A 56 9.21 -3.24 -1.84
C VAL A 56 8.80 -3.83 -0.49
N PRO A 57 9.51 -4.86 0.01
CA PRO A 57 9.14 -5.58 1.24
C PRO A 57 9.05 -4.71 2.50
N THR A 58 9.81 -3.61 2.55
CA THR A 58 9.83 -2.66 3.67
C THR A 58 8.67 -1.66 3.64
N SER A 59 7.90 -1.58 2.55
CA SER A 59 6.85 -0.58 2.33
C SER A 59 5.83 -0.50 3.48
N SER A 60 5.33 -1.65 3.93
CA SER A 60 4.34 -1.68 5.02
C SER A 60 4.93 -1.21 6.35
N ARG A 61 6.19 -1.55 6.65
CA ARG A 61 6.87 -1.09 7.87
C ARG A 61 7.15 0.40 7.84
N GLN A 62 7.53 0.95 6.69
CA GLN A 62 7.73 2.39 6.53
C GLN A 62 6.47 3.19 6.86
N TRP A 63 5.28 2.67 6.54
CA TRP A 63 4.03 3.30 6.97
C TRP A 63 3.84 3.29 8.49
N VAL A 64 4.27 2.24 9.19
CA VAL A 64 4.27 2.22 10.65
C VAL A 64 5.17 3.31 11.21
N ASP A 65 6.38 3.44 10.67
CA ASP A 65 7.34 4.46 11.10
C ASP A 65 6.79 5.89 10.85
N VAL A 66 6.10 6.10 9.72
CA VAL A 66 5.40 7.37 9.42
C VAL A 66 4.31 7.67 10.45
N PHE A 67 3.44 6.71 10.77
CA PHE A 67 2.35 6.91 11.74
C PHE A 67 2.89 7.18 13.15
N GLN A 68 3.97 6.51 13.54
CA GLN A 68 4.63 6.73 14.83
C GLN A 68 5.16 8.17 14.97
N ARG A 69 5.67 8.79 13.90
CA ARG A 69 6.10 10.21 13.93
C ARG A 69 4.96 11.16 14.30
N ALA A 70 3.72 10.79 13.98
CA ALA A 70 2.50 11.56 14.27
C ALA A 70 1.82 11.17 15.60
N ASN A 71 2.46 10.33 16.44
CA ASN A 71 1.86 9.78 17.66
C ASN A 71 0.62 8.90 17.42
N LEU A 72 0.63 8.11 16.33
CA LEU A 72 -0.43 7.18 15.95
C LEU A 72 0.12 5.75 15.85
N ASP A 73 -0.75 4.76 16.06
CA ASP A 73 -0.45 3.36 15.83
C ASP A 73 -0.97 2.90 14.47
N LEU A 74 -0.21 2.03 13.81
CA LEU A 74 -0.62 1.38 12.58
C LEU A 74 -0.33 -0.11 12.66
N VAL A 75 -1.37 -0.92 12.60
CA VAL A 75 -1.29 -2.39 12.58
C VAL A 75 -1.35 -2.84 11.13
N ILE A 76 -0.35 -3.62 10.69
CA ILE A 76 -0.33 -4.19 9.34
C ILE A 76 -1.17 -5.46 9.36
N GLU A 77 -2.24 -5.49 8.57
CA GLU A 77 -3.09 -6.66 8.45
C GLU A 77 -2.46 -7.71 7.51
N ALA A 78 -2.61 -8.98 7.88
CA ALA A 78 -2.19 -10.11 7.06
C ALA A 78 -3.18 -10.33 5.91
N THR A 79 -3.07 -9.49 4.87
CA THR A 79 -3.88 -9.58 3.65
C THR A 79 -3.08 -10.06 2.44
N GLY A 80 -3.78 -10.79 1.57
CA GLY A 80 -3.39 -11.15 0.22
C GLY A 80 -3.90 -10.13 -0.81
N CYS A 81 -4.11 -10.57 -2.05
CA CYS A 81 -4.58 -9.72 -3.14
C CYS A 81 -6.00 -9.17 -2.85
N CYS A 82 -6.25 -7.92 -3.25
CA CYS A 82 -7.58 -7.32 -3.19
C CYS A 82 -8.51 -7.74 -4.34
N GLY A 83 -7.99 -8.45 -5.35
CA GLY A 83 -8.74 -8.87 -6.53
C GLY A 83 -8.75 -7.85 -7.68
N MET A 84 -8.40 -6.59 -7.45
CA MET A 84 -8.60 -5.54 -8.46
C MET A 84 -7.48 -5.43 -9.51
N SER A 85 -6.21 -5.60 -9.12
CA SER A 85 -5.03 -5.51 -10.01
C SER A 85 -5.11 -4.43 -11.11
N GLY A 86 -5.50 -3.20 -10.76
CA GLY A 86 -5.73 -2.13 -11.73
C GLY A 86 -7.13 -2.20 -12.36
N THR A 87 -7.21 -2.21 -13.69
CA THR A 87 -8.49 -2.30 -14.42
C THR A 87 -9.04 -3.72 -14.48
N TYR A 88 -8.22 -4.75 -14.20
CA TYR A 88 -8.62 -6.16 -14.27
C TYR A 88 -9.95 -6.41 -13.56
N GLY A 89 -10.11 -5.98 -12.31
CA GLY A 89 -11.36 -6.18 -11.56
C GLY A 89 -12.54 -5.28 -11.97
N HIS A 90 -12.30 -4.30 -12.84
CA HIS A 90 -13.34 -3.45 -13.44
C HIS A 90 -13.82 -3.97 -14.79
N GLU A 91 -13.15 -4.96 -15.39
CA GLU A 91 -13.60 -5.61 -16.60
C GLU A 91 -14.76 -6.55 -16.28
N ALA A 92 -15.88 -6.43 -17.02
CA ALA A 92 -17.11 -7.16 -16.73
C ALA A 92 -16.92 -8.68 -16.63
N TRP A 93 -16.06 -9.26 -17.48
CA TRP A 93 -15.75 -10.70 -17.46
C TRP A 93 -14.90 -11.14 -16.26
N ASN A 94 -14.19 -10.22 -15.60
CA ASN A 94 -13.31 -10.49 -14.46
C ASN A 94 -13.94 -10.12 -13.12
N GLN A 95 -15.09 -9.44 -13.12
CA GLN A 95 -15.73 -8.93 -11.92
C GLN A 95 -16.00 -10.04 -10.89
N GLU A 96 -16.53 -11.18 -11.34
CA GLU A 96 -16.86 -12.29 -10.44
C GLU A 96 -15.61 -12.95 -9.84
N THR A 97 -14.58 -13.21 -10.65
CA THR A 97 -13.30 -13.73 -10.15
C THR A 97 -12.64 -12.77 -9.16
N SER A 98 -12.68 -11.47 -9.45
CA SER A 98 -12.13 -10.43 -8.57
C SER A 98 -12.86 -10.38 -7.23
N ARG A 99 -14.19 -10.55 -7.25
CA ARG A 99 -15.03 -10.67 -6.04
C ARG A 99 -14.65 -11.90 -5.22
N VAL A 100 -14.42 -13.05 -5.84
CA VAL A 100 -13.96 -14.27 -5.16
C VAL A 100 -12.62 -14.03 -4.46
N ILE A 101 -11.64 -13.43 -5.14
CA ILE A 101 -10.32 -13.12 -4.57
C ILE A 101 -10.45 -12.17 -3.38
N PHE A 102 -11.22 -11.09 -3.53
CA PHE A 102 -11.51 -10.14 -2.46
C PHE A 102 -12.12 -10.83 -1.23
N ASN A 103 -13.09 -11.72 -1.43
CA ASN A 103 -13.77 -12.47 -0.38
C ASN A 103 -12.84 -13.41 0.40
N GLN A 104 -11.82 -13.95 -0.26
CA GLN A 104 -10.84 -14.83 0.39
C GLN A 104 -9.89 -14.07 1.32
N SER A 105 -9.70 -12.76 1.08
CA SER A 105 -8.75 -11.94 1.83
C SER A 105 -9.39 -10.69 2.48
N TRP A 106 -9.47 -9.58 1.76
CA TRP A 106 -9.78 -8.26 2.33
C TRP A 106 -11.16 -8.21 2.99
N GLN A 107 -12.16 -8.90 2.42
CA GLN A 107 -13.51 -8.91 2.95
C GLN A 107 -13.58 -9.38 4.41
N LYS A 108 -12.75 -10.36 4.79
CA LYS A 108 -12.71 -10.90 6.16
C LYS A 108 -12.20 -9.83 7.14
N LYS A 109 -11.11 -9.16 6.78
CA LYS A 109 -10.50 -8.08 7.57
C LYS A 109 -11.39 -6.86 7.73
N LEU A 110 -12.14 -6.51 6.69
CA LEU A 110 -13.11 -5.41 6.76
C LEU A 110 -14.33 -5.76 7.62
N LYS A 111 -14.77 -7.02 7.67
CA LYS A 111 -15.90 -7.44 8.52
C LYS A 111 -15.55 -7.51 10.01
N GLU A 112 -14.27 -7.67 10.35
CA GLU A 112 -13.77 -7.60 11.73
C GLU A 112 -14.00 -6.20 12.36
N GLU A 113 -14.30 -5.15 11.58
CA GLU A 113 -14.62 -3.80 12.09
C GLU A 113 -16.04 -3.63 12.62
N THR A 114 -16.99 -4.52 12.34
CA THR A 114 -18.39 -4.35 12.78
C THR A 114 -18.63 -4.72 14.26
N GLY A 115 -17.58 -4.83 15.07
CA GLY A 115 -17.63 -5.28 16.48
C GLY A 115 -16.91 -4.37 17.47
N GLY A 116 -16.77 -3.08 17.16
CA GLY A 116 -16.21 -2.05 18.05
C GLY A 116 -17.23 -0.99 18.42
#